data_AF-A0A374EK44-F1
#
_entry.id   AF-A0A374EK44-F1
#
_cell.length_a   1.000
_cell.length_b   1.000
_cell.length_c   1.000
_cell.angle_alpha   90.00
_cell.angle_beta   90.00
_cell.angle_gamma   90.00
#
_symmetry.space_group_name_H-M   'P 1'
#
loop_
_entity.id
_entity.type
_entity.pdbx_description
1 polymer ?
#
loop_
_entity_poly.entity_id
_entity_poly.type
_entity_poly.pdbx_seq_one_letter_code
_entity_poly.pdbx_strand_id
1 'polypeptide(L)' 'MTDKDVTERNVMLHAEYDRLHSCLALLSDDERKLIELIYFKNLTIEECGKYLGITHQAVSKKRKRILCKLYKLLK' A
#
# COMPACT_ATOMS: atom_id res chain seq x y z
N MET A 1 14.18 25.10 14.12
CA MET A 1 14.12 24.13 13.02
C MET A 1 14.58 24.87 11.78
N THR A 2 15.77 24.53 11.27
CA THR A 2 16.42 25.30 10.19
C THR A 2 15.91 24.84 8.82
N ASP A 3 16.05 25.69 7.80
CA ASP A 3 15.64 25.41 6.40
C ASP A 3 16.34 24.16 5.83
N LYS A 4 17.58 23.92 6.27
CA LYS A 4 18.36 22.72 5.97
C LYS A 4 17.70 21.44 6.51
N ASP A 5 17.19 21.48 7.75
CA ASP A 5 16.50 20.33 8.37
C ASP A 5 15.18 19.99 7.67
N VAL A 6 14.52 20.97 7.04
CA VAL A 6 13.31 20.76 6.24
C VAL A 6 13.68 20.13 4.89
N THR A 7 14.72 20.65 4.25
CA THR A 7 15.20 20.14 2.96
C THR A 7 15.68 18.69 3.06
N GLU A 8 16.49 18.36 4.07
CA GLU A 8 16.99 17.00 4.29
C GLU A 8 15.85 16.01 4.56
N ARG A 9 14.86 16.40 5.37
CA ARG A 9 13.65 15.58 5.61
C ARG A 9 12.85 15.36 4.33
N ASN A 10 12.67 16.38 3.50
CA ASN A 10 11.93 16.26 2.25
C ASN A 10 12.61 15.31 1.26
N VAL A 11 13.95 15.34 1.17
CA VAL A 11 14.72 14.42 0.33
C VAL A 11 14.58 12.98 0.82
N MET A 12 14.66 12.75 2.14
CA MET A 12 14.44 11.42 2.73
C MET A 12 13.03 10.90 2.46
N LEU A 13 12.01 11.75 2.64
CA LEU A 13 10.62 11.39 2.34
C LEU A 13 10.42 11.00 0.86
N HIS A 14 10.98 11.77 -0.07
CA HIS A 14 10.89 11.44 -1.50
C HIS A 14 11.53 10.08 -1.80
N ALA A 15 12.70 9.79 -1.24
CA ALA A 15 13.34 8.49 -1.42
C ALA A 15 12.50 7.33 -0.85
N GLU A 16 11.83 7.53 0.29
CA GLU A 16 10.90 6.55 0.85
C GLU A 16 9.67 6.35 -0.04
N TYR A 17 9.11 7.42 -0.59
CA TYR A 17 7.99 7.37 -1.54
C TYR A 17 8.37 6.61 -2.81
N ASP A 18 9.52 6.91 -3.41
CA ASP A 18 9.99 6.24 -4.62
C ASP A 18 10.17 4.74 -4.40
N ARG A 19 10.72 4.37 -3.24
CA ARG A 19 10.87 2.96 -2.85
C ARG A 19 9.52 2.28 -2.66
N LEU A 20 8.56 2.94 -2.02
CA LEU A 20 7.20 2.42 -1.87
C LEU A 20 6.51 2.25 -3.22
N HIS A 21 6.60 3.24 -4.11
CA HIS A 21 6.03 3.18 -5.46
C HIS A 21 6.64 2.04 -6.29
N SER A 22 7.94 1.83 -6.17
CA SER A 22 8.63 0.70 -6.80
C SER A 22 8.11 -0.64 -6.28
N CYS A 23 7.88 -0.77 -4.97
CA CYS A 23 7.30 -1.98 -4.39
C CYS A 23 5.84 -2.21 -4.84
N LEU A 24 5.04 -1.16 -4.94
CA LEU A 24 3.67 -1.22 -5.44
C LEU A 24 3.62 -1.63 -6.91
N ALA A 25 4.61 -1.25 -7.71
CA ALA A 25 4.72 -1.67 -9.12
C ALA A 25 5.03 -3.17 -9.29
N LEU A 26 5.52 -3.85 -8.25
CA LEU A 26 5.78 -5.31 -8.23
C LEU A 26 4.56 -6.14 -7.78
N LEU A 27 3.48 -5.48 -7.37
CA LEU A 27 2.21 -6.14 -7.11
C LEU A 27 1.51 -6.50 -8.43
N SER A 28 0.76 -7.59 -8.44
CA SER A 28 -0.16 -7.82 -9.57
C SER A 28 -1.28 -6.77 -9.58
N ASP A 29 -1.94 -6.59 -10.72
CA ASP A 29 -3.05 -5.63 -10.85
C ASP A 29 -4.14 -5.86 -9.79
N ASP A 30 -4.49 -7.13 -9.52
CA ASP A 30 -5.44 -7.51 -8.48
C ASP A 30 -4.99 -7.13 -7.07
N GLU A 31 -3.70 -7.35 -6.78
CA GLU A 31 -3.12 -7.01 -5.47
C GLU A 31 -3.07 -5.50 -5.28
N ARG A 32 -2.61 -4.77 -6.30
CA ARG A 32 -2.56 -3.30 -6.31
C ARG A 32 -3.94 -2.71 -6.17
N LYS A 33 -4.93 -3.21 -6.90
CA LYS A 33 -6.32 -2.75 -6.83
C LYS A 33 -6.91 -2.91 -5.44
N LEU A 34 -6.61 -4.01 -4.74
CA LEU A 34 -7.07 -4.19 -3.36
C LEU A 34 -6.41 -3.18 -2.40
N ILE A 35 -5.13 -2.88 -2.57
CA ILE A 35 -4.44 -1.86 -1.78
C ILE A 35 -5.01 -0.46 -2.06
N GLU A 36 -5.27 -0.13 -3.33
CA GLU A 36 -5.88 1.14 -3.74
C GLU A 36 -7.27 1.34 -3.12
N LEU A 37 -8.12 0.31 -3.15
CA LEU A 37 -9.44 0.37 -2.51
C LEU A 37 -9.34 0.65 -1.01
N ILE A 38 -8.45 -0.03 -0.29
CA ILE A 38 -8.37 0.07 1.17
C ILE A 38 -7.68 1.37 1.61
N TYR A 39 -6.54 1.72 1.03
CA TYR A 39 -5.67 2.76 1.56
C TYR A 39 -5.78 4.10 0.84
N PHE A 40 -6.19 4.12 -0.43
CA PHE A 40 -6.33 5.36 -1.20
C PHE A 40 -7.79 5.80 -1.28
N LYS A 41 -8.71 4.84 -1.37
CA LYS A 41 -10.16 5.10 -1.42
C LYS A 41 -10.85 4.89 -0.06
N ASN A 42 -10.11 4.47 0.97
CA ASN A 42 -10.62 4.26 2.34
C ASN A 42 -11.81 3.30 2.45
N LEU A 43 -11.93 2.31 1.56
CA LEU A 43 -12.96 1.28 1.68
C LEU A 43 -12.64 0.33 2.84
N THR A 44 -13.69 -0.06 3.54
CA THR A 44 -13.64 -1.14 4.53
C THR A 44 -13.44 -2.50 3.85
N ILE A 45 -13.02 -3.49 4.64
CA ILE A 45 -12.88 -4.88 4.16
C ILE A 45 -14.22 -5.44 3.67
N GLU A 46 -15.33 -5.03 4.29
CA GLU A 46 -16.67 -5.44 3.88
C GLU A 46 -17.07 -4.85 2.52
N GLU A 47 -16.87 -3.54 2.32
CA GLU A 47 -17.15 -2.88 1.03
C GLU A 47 -16.26 -3.43 -0.08
N CYS A 48 -14.98 -3.72 0.21
CA CYS A 48 -14.09 -4.40 -0.73
C CYS A 48 -14.61 -5.80 -1.09
N GLY A 49 -15.15 -6.54 -0.11
CA GLY A 49 -15.72 -7.86 -0.34
C GLY A 49 -16.94 -7.80 -1.26
N LYS A 50 -17.85 -6.85 -1.01
CA LYS A 50 -19.02 -6.59 -1.86
C LYS A 50 -18.58 -6.19 -3.27
N TYR A 51 -17.62 -5.28 -3.40
CA TYR A 51 -17.12 -4.78 -4.68
C TYR A 51 -16.43 -5.88 -5.51
N LEU A 52 -15.67 -6.77 -4.85
CA LEU A 52 -14.92 -7.84 -5.52
C LEU A 52 -15.70 -9.17 -5.63
N GLY A 53 -16.91 -9.25 -5.08
CA GLY A 53 -17.70 -10.49 -5.05
C GLY A 53 -17.07 -11.61 -4.23
N ILE A 54 -16.29 -11.28 -3.18
CA ILE A 54 -15.62 -12.26 -2.32
C ILE A 54 -15.92 -12.02 -0.84
N THR A 55 -15.72 -13.04 -0.02
CA THR A 55 -16.00 -12.94 1.43
C THR A 55 -15.04 -12.00 2.15
N HIS A 56 -15.49 -11.39 3.24
CA HIS A 56 -14.66 -10.56 4.13
C HIS A 56 -13.36 -11.29 4.55
N GLN A 57 -13.43 -12.59 4.86
CA GLN A 57 -12.25 -13.39 5.19
C GLN A 57 -11.28 -13.54 4.02
N ALA A 58 -11.78 -13.71 2.79
CA ALA A 58 -10.95 -13.78 1.60
C ALA A 58 -10.21 -12.45 1.34
N VAL A 59 -10.91 -11.31 1.50
CA VAL A 59 -10.30 -9.97 1.42
C VAL A 59 -9.22 -9.81 2.49
N SER A 60 -9.52 -10.15 3.75
CA SER A 60 -8.57 -10.04 4.86
C SER A 60 -7.31 -10.89 4.64
N LYS A 61 -7.46 -12.15 4.18
CA LYS A 61 -6.33 -13.01 3.82
C LYS A 61 -5.52 -12.45 2.65
N LYS A 62 -6.17 -11.93 1.60
CA LYS A 62 -5.49 -11.29 0.46
C LYS A 62 -4.69 -10.06 0.94
N ARG A 63 -5.32 -9.14 1.68
CA ARG A 63 -4.67 -7.95 2.25
C ARG A 63 -3.43 -8.32 3.06
N LYS A 64 -3.54 -9.30 3.97
CA LYS A 64 -2.40 -9.74 4.80
C LYS A 64 -1.23 -10.24 3.94
N ARG A 65 -1.50 -11.05 2.92
CA ARG A 65 -0.46 -11.54 2.00
C ARG A 65 0.24 -10.41 1.24
N ILE A 66 -0.53 -9.43 0.76
CA ILE A 66 0.01 -8.27 0.04
C ILE A 66 0.89 -7.43 0.96
N LEU A 67 0.45 -7.15 2.18
CA LEU A 67 1.25 -6.41 3.16
C LEU A 67 2.54 -7.17 3.53
N CYS A 68 2.48 -8.49 3.67
CA CYS A 68 3.69 -9.30 3.88
C CYS A 68 4.64 -9.24 2.69
N LYS A 69 4.12 -9.21 1.44
CA LYS A 69 4.94 -9.05 0.23
C LYS A 69 5.62 -7.67 0.22
N LEU A 70 4.85 -6.60 0.43
CA LEU A 70 5.39 -5.23 0.52
C LEU A 70 6.44 -5.11 1.62
N TYR A 71 6.21 -5.67 2.80
CA TYR A 71 7.19 -5.67 3.89
C TYR A 71 8.51 -6.36 3.51
N LYS A 72 8.45 -7.43 2.70
CA LYS A 72 9.65 -8.12 2.22
C LYS A 72 10.40 -7.33 1.14
N LEU A 73 9.69 -6.56 0.31
CA LEU A 73 10.28 -5.71 -0.72
C LEU A 73 10.89 -4.41 -0.15
N LEU A 74 10.32 -3.94 0.97
CA LEU A 74 10.81 -2.80 1.75
C LEU A 74 11.89 -3.18 2.79
N LYS A 75 12.28 -4.45 2.88
CA LYS A 75 13.54 -4.82 3.54
C LYS A 75 14.66 -4.62 2.54
#